data_AF-A0A2X1KIZ4-F1
#
_entry.id   AF-A0A2X1KIZ4-F1
#
_cell.length_a   1.000
_cell.length_b   1.000
_cell.length_c   1.000
_cell.angle_alpha   90.00
_cell.angle_beta   90.00
_cell.angle_gamma   90.00
#
_symmetry.space_group_name_H-M   'P 1'
#
loop_
_entity.id
_entity.type
_entity.pdbx_description
1 polymer ?
#
loop_
_entity_poly.entity_id
_entity_poly.type
_entity_poly.pdbx_seq_one_letter_code
_entity_poly.pdbx_strand_id
1 'polypeptide(L)'
;MAELLLGVNIDHIATLRNARGTAYPDPVQAAFIAEQAGADGITVHLREDRRHITDRDVRILRQTLDTRMNLEMAVTEEMLAIAVETKPHFCCLVPKSVRK
;
A
#
# COMPACT_ATOMS: atom_id res chain seq x y z
N MET A 1 -6.99 10.28 27.35
CA MET A 1 -5.92 9.55 26.64
C MET A 1 -6.17 9.73 25.17
N ALA A 2 -5.13 9.95 24.36
CA ALA A 2 -5.29 9.94 22.91
C ALA A 2 -5.64 8.51 22.46
N GLU A 3 -6.54 8.38 21.50
CA GLU A 3 -7.02 7.11 20.97
C GLU A 3 -5.93 6.42 20.14
N LEU A 4 -5.82 5.09 20.25
CA LEU A 4 -4.84 4.28 19.51
C LEU A 4 -5.46 3.83 18.19
N LEU A 5 -4.73 3.98 17.09
CA LEU A 5 -5.20 3.70 15.73
C LEU A 5 -4.52 2.45 15.14
N LEU A 6 -5.23 1.74 14.27
CA LEU A 6 -4.74 0.55 13.54
C LEU A 6 -4.62 0.82 12.03
N GLY A 7 -3.39 0.79 11.52
CA GLY A 7 -3.12 0.74 10.07
C GLY A 7 -2.91 -0.70 9.59
N VAL A 8 -3.69 -1.18 8.64
CA VAL A 8 -3.58 -2.56 8.12
C VAL A 8 -2.73 -2.59 6.85
N ASN A 9 -1.61 -3.31 6.88
CA ASN A 9 -0.79 -3.55 5.68
C ASN A 9 -1.36 -4.72 4.86
N ILE A 10 -1.59 -4.49 3.56
CA ILE A 10 -2.22 -5.46 2.65
C ILE A 10 -1.27 -6.07 1.59
N ASP A 11 0.04 -5.88 1.72
CA ASP A 11 1.05 -6.35 0.76
C ASP A 11 1.00 -7.86 0.52
N HIS A 12 0.69 -8.63 1.56
CA HIS A 12 0.65 -10.08 1.49
C HIS A 12 -0.57 -10.64 0.76
N ILE A 13 -1.66 -9.86 0.62
CA ILE A 13 -2.75 -10.20 -0.30
C ILE A 13 -2.23 -10.16 -1.75
N ALA A 14 -1.48 -9.10 -2.10
CA ALA A 14 -0.87 -8.98 -3.41
C ALA A 14 0.20 -10.06 -3.66
N THR A 15 0.92 -10.48 -2.61
CA THR A 15 1.87 -11.61 -2.68
C THR A 15 1.15 -12.89 -3.11
N LEU A 16 0.01 -13.20 -2.49
CA LEU A 16 -0.78 -14.40 -2.83
C LEU A 16 -1.33 -14.31 -4.26
N ARG A 17 -1.84 -13.15 -4.67
CA ARG A 17 -2.28 -12.90 -6.05
C ARG A 17 -1.17 -13.16 -7.07
N ASN A 18 0.00 -12.56 -6.83
CA ASN A 18 1.13 -12.60 -7.75
C ASN A 18 1.73 -14.00 -7.86
N ALA A 19 1.63 -14.82 -6.82
CA ALA A 19 2.08 -16.22 -6.85
C ALA A 19 1.40 -17.06 -7.96
N ARG A 20 0.18 -16.67 -8.38
CA ARG A 20 -0.54 -17.34 -9.48
C ARG A 20 -0.67 -16.49 -10.75
N GLY A 21 -0.32 -15.20 -10.70
CA GLY A 21 -0.46 -14.28 -11.83
C GLY A 21 -1.91 -14.00 -12.22
N THR A 22 -2.85 -14.13 -11.28
CA THR A 22 -4.27 -13.86 -11.51
C THR A 22 -4.65 -12.48 -10.97
N ALA A 23 -5.91 -12.08 -11.11
CA ALA A 23 -6.42 -10.85 -10.50
C ALA A 23 -6.83 -11.02 -9.02
N TYR A 24 -6.87 -12.26 -8.50
CA TYR A 24 -7.37 -12.56 -7.15
C TYR A 24 -6.33 -13.26 -6.26
N PRO A 25 -6.39 -13.06 -4.94
CA PRO A 25 -7.23 -12.06 -4.25
C PRO A 25 -6.82 -10.62 -4.58
N ASP A 26 -7.79 -9.71 -4.76
CA ASP A 26 -7.50 -8.31 -5.10
C ASP A 26 -7.21 -7.49 -3.81
N PRO A 27 -6.03 -6.84 -3.69
CA PRO A 27 -5.72 -5.98 -2.55
C PRO A 27 -6.75 -4.87 -2.32
N VAL A 28 -7.39 -4.35 -3.38
CA VAL A 28 -8.43 -3.32 -3.27
C VAL A 28 -9.64 -3.84 -2.50
N GLN A 29 -10.05 -5.08 -2.76
CA GLN A 29 -11.15 -5.71 -2.04
C GLN A 29 -10.78 -5.93 -0.56
N ALA A 30 -9.54 -6.35 -0.29
CA ALA A 30 -9.07 -6.56 1.07
C ALA A 30 -8.99 -5.26 1.88
N ALA A 31 -8.60 -4.15 1.24
CA ALA A 31 -8.62 -2.83 1.87
C ALA A 31 -10.02 -2.46 2.37
N PHE A 32 -11.04 -2.63 1.52
CA PHE A 32 -12.43 -2.34 1.87
C PHE A 32 -12.92 -3.19 3.06
N ILE A 33 -12.59 -4.49 3.07
CA ILE A 33 -12.92 -5.39 4.18
C ILE A 33 -12.24 -4.91 5.47
N ALA A 34 -10.97 -4.52 5.40
CA ALA A 34 -10.22 -4.05 6.57
C ALA A 34 -10.80 -2.74 7.13
N GLU A 35 -11.14 -1.76 6.28
CA GLU A 35 -11.78 -0.51 6.69
C GLU A 35 -13.12 -0.78 7.40
N GLN A 36 -13.96 -1.65 6.84
CA GLN A 36 -15.24 -2.03 7.48
C GLN A 36 -15.07 -2.82 8.77
N ALA A 37 -13.96 -3.51 8.94
CA ALA A 37 -13.62 -4.25 10.15
C ALA A 37 -12.96 -3.37 11.24
N GLY A 38 -12.82 -2.07 11.00
CA GLY A 38 -12.31 -1.10 11.97
C GLY A 38 -10.86 -0.66 11.76
N ALA A 39 -10.29 -0.84 10.57
CA ALA A 39 -9.01 -0.23 10.24
C ALA A 39 -9.14 1.29 10.13
N ASP A 40 -8.21 2.01 10.75
CA ASP A 40 -8.13 3.48 10.74
C ASP A 40 -7.37 4.04 9.52
N GLY A 41 -6.74 3.14 8.77
CA GLY A 41 -5.95 3.42 7.58
C GLY A 41 -5.46 2.14 6.92
N ILE A 42 -5.10 2.26 5.65
CA ILE A 42 -4.53 1.16 4.86
C ILE A 42 -3.10 1.49 4.49
N THR A 43 -2.21 0.55 4.79
CA THR A 43 -0.80 0.62 4.46
C THR A 43 -0.50 -0.24 3.23
N VAL A 44 0.25 0.31 2.28
CA VAL A 44 0.80 -0.45 1.14
C VAL A 44 2.24 -0.07 0.89
N HIS A 45 3.07 -1.05 0.56
CA HIS A 45 4.45 -0.83 0.20
C HIS A 45 4.65 -1.00 -1.31
N LEU A 46 4.75 0.12 -2.02
CA LEU A 46 5.15 0.11 -3.41
C LEU A 46 6.67 -0.04 -3.51
N ARG A 47 7.10 -1.24 -3.87
CA ARG A 47 8.52 -1.53 -4.08
C ARG A 47 8.94 -1.16 -5.49
N GLU A 48 10.17 -0.68 -5.67
CA GLU A 48 10.77 -0.49 -7.01
C GLU A 48 10.72 -1.75 -7.89
N ASP A 49 10.88 -2.95 -7.31
CA ASP A 49 10.78 -4.23 -8.05
C ASP A 49 9.35 -4.74 -8.24
N ARG A 50 8.33 -4.00 -7.75
CA ARG A 50 6.89 -4.33 -7.83
C ARG A 50 6.58 -5.78 -7.42
N ARG A 51 7.31 -6.30 -6.43
CA ARG A 51 7.21 -7.72 -6.00
C ARG A 51 5.81 -8.15 -5.60
N HIS A 52 5.06 -7.28 -4.91
CA HIS A 52 3.70 -7.55 -4.44
C HIS A 52 2.73 -6.48 -4.92
N ILE A 53 2.68 -5.33 -4.24
CA ILE A 53 1.86 -4.19 -4.65
C ILE A 53 2.41 -3.62 -5.96
N THR A 54 1.48 -3.29 -6.86
CA THR A 54 1.75 -2.70 -8.19
C THR A 54 1.25 -1.26 -8.26
N ASP A 55 1.67 -0.53 -9.29
CA ASP A 55 1.20 0.85 -9.56
C ASP A 55 -0.32 0.89 -9.77
N ARG A 56 -0.89 -0.14 -10.38
CA ARG A 56 -2.35 -0.31 -10.53
C ARG A 56 -3.03 -0.34 -9.18
N ASP A 57 -2.47 -1.08 -8.22
CA ASP A 57 -3.06 -1.24 -6.89
C ASP A 57 -3.04 0.10 -6.16
N VAL A 58 -1.90 0.80 -6.15
CA VAL A 58 -1.75 2.13 -5.53
C VAL A 58 -2.74 3.13 -6.11
N ARG A 59 -2.86 3.20 -7.44
CA ARG A 59 -3.76 4.14 -8.11
C ARG A 59 -5.23 3.88 -7.76
N ILE A 60 -5.66 2.63 -7.77
CA ILE A 60 -7.07 2.30 -7.48
C ILE A 60 -7.36 2.50 -6.00
N LEU A 61 -6.48 2.01 -5.10
CA LEU A 61 -6.62 2.25 -3.66
C LEU A 61 -6.77 3.75 -3.37
N ARG A 62 -5.95 4.59 -4.00
CA ARG A 62 -6.07 6.04 -3.79
C ARG A 62 -7.44 6.61 -4.18
N GLN A 63 -8.11 6.00 -5.15
CA GLN A 63 -9.44 6.39 -5.62
C GLN A 63 -10.58 5.78 -4.79
N THR A 64 -10.34 4.69 -4.07
CA THR A 64 -11.42 3.89 -3.44
C THR A 64 -11.36 3.81 -1.91
N LEU A 65 -10.22 4.11 -1.28
CA LEU A 65 -10.10 4.10 0.18
C LEU A 65 -11.02 5.14 0.81
N ASP A 66 -11.78 4.73 1.84
CA ASP A 66 -12.62 5.61 2.65
C ASP A 66 -11.81 6.22 3.81
N THR A 67 -10.71 5.57 4.20
CA THR A 67 -9.80 6.00 5.26
C THR A 67 -8.48 6.54 4.70
N ARG A 68 -7.47 6.64 5.57
CA ARG A 68 -6.16 7.24 5.23
C ARG A 68 -5.24 6.20 4.58
N MET A 69 -4.71 6.54 3.42
CA MET A 69 -3.62 5.80 2.79
C MET A 69 -2.28 6.12 3.46
N ASN A 70 -1.54 5.09 3.85
CA ASN A 70 -0.14 5.15 4.23
C ASN A 70 0.72 4.44 3.16
N LEU A 71 1.47 5.22 2.38
CA LEU A 71 2.33 4.70 1.32
C LEU A 71 3.74 4.46 1.85
N GLU A 72 4.13 3.20 1.99
CA GLU A 72 5.51 2.79 2.24
C GLU A 72 6.30 2.77 0.93
N MET A 73 7.50 3.38 0.94
CA MET A 73 8.36 3.45 -0.23
C MET A 73 9.83 3.67 0.11
N ALA A 74 10.70 3.33 -0.84
CA ALA A 74 12.12 3.67 -0.78
C ALA A 74 12.35 5.15 -1.11
N VAL A 75 13.45 5.74 -0.62
CA VAL A 75 13.84 7.12 -0.91
C VAL A 75 14.55 7.18 -2.26
N THR A 76 13.78 7.17 -3.34
CA THR A 76 14.29 7.31 -4.73
C THR A 76 13.44 8.33 -5.47
N GLU A 77 14.01 8.95 -6.52
CA GLU A 77 13.31 9.97 -7.31
C GLU A 77 12.02 9.42 -7.95
N GLU A 78 12.05 8.19 -8.45
CA GLU A 78 10.86 7.51 -9.01
C GLU A 78 9.75 7.39 -7.96
N MET A 79 10.08 6.87 -6.77
CA MET A 79 9.09 6.68 -5.71
C MET A 79 8.55 8.01 -5.18
N LEU A 80 9.42 9.03 -5.05
CA LEU A 80 9.02 10.37 -4.63
C LEU A 80 8.06 11.01 -5.64
N ALA A 81 8.32 10.87 -6.94
CA ALA A 81 7.42 11.35 -7.99
C ALA A 81 6.05 10.66 -7.90
N ILE A 82 6.03 9.32 -7.73
CA ILE A 82 4.79 8.55 -7.56
C ILE A 82 4.02 9.03 -6.31
N ALA A 83 4.71 9.27 -5.19
CA ALA A 83 4.06 9.74 -3.97
C ALA A 83 3.47 11.15 -4.12
N VAL A 84 4.17 12.07 -4.79
CA VAL A 84 3.68 13.44 -5.06
C VAL A 84 2.46 13.42 -5.98
N GLU A 85 2.44 12.54 -6.99
CA GLU A 85 1.28 12.34 -7.85
C GLU A 85 0.11 11.73 -7.07
N THR A 86 0.37 10.66 -6.31
CA THR A 86 -0.64 9.89 -5.57
C THR A 86 -1.25 10.70 -4.43
N LYS A 87 -0.49 11.61 -3.81
CA LYS A 87 -0.89 12.40 -2.63
C LYS A 87 -1.52 11.51 -1.53
N PRO A 88 -0.80 10.49 -1.02
CA PRO A 88 -1.28 9.71 0.12
C PRO A 88 -1.35 10.61 1.36
N HIS A 89 -2.12 10.19 2.37
CA HIS A 89 -2.24 10.95 3.62
C HIS A 89 -0.94 10.86 4.43
N PHE A 90 -0.28 9.69 4.37
CA PHE A 90 1.01 9.45 4.98
C PHE A 90 1.97 8.81 3.99
N CYS A 91 3.26 9.12 4.15
CA CYS A 91 4.36 8.41 3.51
C CYS A 91 5.28 7.88 4.60
N CYS A 92 5.58 6.59 4.56
CA CYS A 92 6.58 5.97 5.44
C CYS A 92 7.82 5.61 4.61
N LEU A 93 8.94 6.26 4.89
CA LEU A 93 10.20 6.02 4.19
C LEU A 93 10.88 4.79 4.80
N VAL A 94 11.03 3.74 4.00
CA VAL A 94 11.62 2.47 4.45
C VAL A 94 12.92 2.18 3.71
N PRO A 95 13.93 1.59 4.38
CA PRO A 95 15.16 1.22 3.71
C PRO A 95 14.90 0.09 2.73
N LYS A 96 15.32 0.25 1.48
CA LYS A 96 15.44 -0.87 0.56
C LYS A 96 16.82 -1.48 0.71
N SER A 97 16.88 -2.80 0.86
CA SER A 97 18.16 -3.51 0.88
C SER A 97 18.84 -3.33 -0.48
N VAL A 98 19.86 -2.49 -0.51
CA VAL A 98 20.95 -2.60 -1.48
C VAL A 98 21.68 -3.88 -1.08
N ARG A 99 21.56 -4.95 -1.87
CA ARG A 99 22.57 -6.01 -1.82
C ARG A 99 23.88 -5.31 -2.18
N LYS A 100 24.77 -5.15 -1.20
CA LYS A 100 26.21 -5.03 -1.46
C LYS A 100 26.74 -6.38 -1.88
#